data_AF-X6LTD3-F1
#
_entry.id   AF-X6LTD3-F1
#
_cell.length_a   1.000
_cell.length_b   1.000
_cell.length_c   1.000
_cell.angle_alpha   90.00
_cell.angle_beta   90.00
_cell.angle_gamma   90.00
#
_symmetry.space_group_name_H-M   'P 1'
#
loop_
_entity.id
_entity.type
_entity.pdbx_description
1 polymer ?
#
loop_
_entity_poly.entity_id
_entity_poly.type
_entity_poly.pdbx_seq_one_letter_code
_entity_poly.pdbx_strand_id
1 'polypeptide(L)'
;KKKKKKKKKKKKKGGAFLPLQADVFPDREHFGRIFYNQANMSANGIPQIAIVMGSCTAGGAYVPAMSDHTIIVRKQGTIFLGGDLLVKAATGEVVTPEELGGADLHCQESGVADYYAENDTHALAIARFSRDTSLCMYTYTYI
;
A
#
# COMPACT_ATOMS: atom_id res chain seq x y z
N LYS A 1 -29.71 -30.53 -9.56
CA LYS A 1 -28.79 -30.18 -8.45
C LYS A 1 -27.65 -29.30 -8.99
N LYS A 2 -27.76 -27.97 -8.85
CA LYS A 2 -26.84 -26.97 -9.44
C LYS A 2 -25.47 -27.03 -8.75
N LYS A 3 -24.42 -27.40 -9.49
CA LYS A 3 -23.02 -27.35 -9.04
C LYS A 3 -22.60 -25.88 -8.86
N LYS A 4 -22.43 -25.44 -7.62
CA LYS A 4 -21.88 -24.12 -7.25
C LYS A 4 -20.44 -24.01 -7.78
N LYS A 5 -20.25 -23.39 -8.95
CA LYS A 5 -18.95 -22.89 -9.40
C LYS A 5 -18.49 -21.81 -8.43
N LYS A 6 -17.68 -22.17 -7.42
CA LYS A 6 -16.91 -21.22 -6.62
C LYS A 6 -15.96 -20.49 -7.58
N LYS A 7 -16.37 -19.32 -8.08
CA LYS A 7 -15.45 -18.35 -8.68
C LYS A 7 -14.42 -18.01 -7.59
N LYS A 8 -13.23 -18.62 -7.65
CA LYS A 8 -12.06 -18.11 -6.93
C LYS A 8 -11.76 -16.73 -7.52
N LYS A 9 -12.39 -15.68 -6.97
CA LYS A 9 -11.93 -14.31 -7.17
C LYS A 9 -10.45 -14.33 -6.82
N LYS A 10 -9.57 -13.88 -7.73
CA LYS A 10 -8.17 -13.61 -7.43
C LYS A 10 -8.17 -12.69 -6.20
N LYS A 11 -7.90 -13.25 -5.01
CA LYS A 11 -7.56 -12.44 -3.84
C LYS A 11 -6.18 -11.90 -4.13
N LYS A 12 -6.08 -10.70 -4.72
CA LYS A 12 -4.95 -9.84 -4.37
C LYS A 12 -5.06 -9.72 -2.85
N LYS A 13 -4.01 -10.14 -2.13
CA LYS A 13 -3.98 -9.95 -0.68
C LYS A 13 -3.99 -8.42 -0.47
N GLY A 14 -4.25 -7.94 0.75
CA GLY A 14 -4.22 -6.49 1.02
C GLY A 14 -3.84 -6.20 2.46
N GLY A 15 -3.71 -7.24 3.28
CA GLY A 15 -3.42 -7.16 4.70
C GLY A 15 -3.02 -8.53 5.26
N ALA A 16 -2.93 -8.62 6.58
CA ALA A 16 -2.46 -9.80 7.29
C ALA A 16 -3.34 -11.05 7.09
N PHE A 17 -2.74 -12.24 7.21
CA PHE A 17 -3.49 -13.49 7.24
C PHE A 17 -4.17 -13.67 8.61
N LEU A 18 -5.42 -13.21 8.71
CA LEU A 18 -6.17 -13.15 9.98
C LEU A 18 -6.16 -14.43 10.84
N PRO A 19 -6.22 -15.67 10.29
CA PRO A 19 -6.15 -16.87 11.11
C PRO A 19 -4.85 -17.04 11.91
N LEU A 20 -3.75 -16.39 11.48
CA LEU A 20 -2.45 -16.40 12.16
C LEU A 20 -2.04 -14.99 12.60
N GLN A 21 -3.01 -14.12 12.91
CA GLN A 21 -2.72 -12.73 13.29
C GLN A 21 -1.77 -12.62 14.50
N ALA A 22 -1.84 -13.56 15.44
CA ALA A 22 -1.00 -13.57 16.64
C ALA A 22 0.49 -13.77 16.31
N ASP A 23 0.78 -14.46 15.20
CA ASP A 23 2.15 -14.71 14.70
C ASP A 23 2.60 -13.64 13.69
N VAL A 24 1.74 -12.67 13.38
CA VAL A 24 1.99 -11.67 12.33
C VAL A 24 1.98 -10.24 12.87
N PHE A 25 1.26 -9.95 13.95
CA PHE A 25 1.02 -8.56 14.40
C PHE A 25 1.73 -8.14 15.69
N PRO A 26 1.66 -8.88 16.81
CA PRO A 26 1.93 -8.28 18.13
C PRO A 26 3.40 -8.23 18.58
N ASP A 27 4.29 -9.10 18.10
CA ASP A 27 5.66 -9.21 18.64
C ASP A 27 6.62 -8.18 18.03
N ARG A 28 7.79 -8.02 18.65
CA ARG A 28 8.83 -7.05 18.25
C ARG A 28 9.26 -7.19 16.79
N GLU A 29 9.37 -8.42 16.28
CA GLU A 29 9.79 -8.71 14.91
C GLU A 29 8.61 -8.96 13.95
N HIS A 30 7.38 -8.66 14.37
CA HIS A 30 6.17 -8.80 13.56
C HIS A 30 5.94 -7.58 12.64
N PHE A 31 4.76 -7.45 12.06
CA PHE A 31 4.43 -6.48 11.01
C PHE A 31 4.87 -5.04 11.30
N GLY A 32 4.79 -4.58 12.56
CA GLY A 32 5.21 -3.24 12.96
C GLY A 32 6.72 -2.98 12.81
N ARG A 33 7.55 -4.03 12.79
CA ARG A 33 9.00 -3.94 12.61
C ARG A 33 9.39 -3.36 11.25
N ILE A 34 8.54 -3.53 10.23
CA ILE A 34 8.74 -2.97 8.90
C ILE A 34 8.87 -1.45 8.98
N PHE A 35 7.94 -0.78 9.66
CA PHE A 35 7.90 0.67 9.78
C PHE A 35 9.03 1.22 10.65
N TYR A 36 9.35 0.50 11.73
CA TYR A 36 10.52 0.80 12.55
C TYR A 36 11.81 0.79 11.71
N ASN A 37 11.98 -0.23 10.86
CA ASN A 37 13.16 -0.34 10.01
C ASN A 37 13.17 0.74 8.92
N GLN A 38 12.04 1.01 8.27
CA GLN A 38 11.92 2.07 7.26
C GLN A 38 12.34 3.43 7.81
N ALA A 39 11.79 3.82 8.96
CA ALA A 39 12.13 5.10 9.61
C ALA A 39 13.62 5.19 9.99
N ASN A 40 14.18 4.13 10.56
CA ASN A 40 15.60 4.13 10.94
C ASN A 40 16.53 4.10 9.72
N MET A 41 16.17 3.41 8.64
CA MET A 41 16.94 3.41 7.40
C MET A 41 16.93 4.81 6.76
N SER A 42 15.75 5.43 6.63
CA SER A 42 15.64 6.82 6.15
C SER A 42 16.47 7.79 7.01
N ALA A 43 16.40 7.68 8.34
CA ALA A 43 17.21 8.49 9.26
C ALA A 43 18.73 8.29 9.10
N ASN A 44 19.18 7.12 8.62
CA ASN A 44 20.57 6.83 8.30
C ASN A 44 20.96 7.22 6.86
N GLY A 45 20.09 7.94 6.14
CA GLY A 45 20.32 8.35 4.76
C GLY A 45 20.21 7.21 3.76
N ILE A 46 19.50 6.12 4.09
CA ILE A 46 19.18 5.02 3.18
C ILE A 46 17.78 5.26 2.59
N PRO A 47 17.67 5.67 1.32
CA PRO A 47 16.39 6.08 0.73
C PRO A 47 15.37 4.95 0.69
N GLN A 48 14.16 5.24 1.16
CA GLN A 48 12.99 4.37 1.16
C GLN A 48 12.03 4.78 0.04
N ILE A 49 11.82 3.91 -0.95
CA ILE A 49 10.91 4.17 -2.06
C ILE A 49 9.77 3.14 -2.05
N ALA A 50 8.53 3.62 -2.11
CA ALA A 50 7.34 2.79 -2.25
C ALA A 50 6.69 2.93 -3.62
N ILE A 51 6.29 1.79 -4.20
CA ILE A 51 5.50 1.74 -5.43
C ILE A 51 4.19 0.99 -5.15
N VAL A 52 3.06 1.71 -5.23
CA VAL A 52 1.72 1.22 -4.94
C VAL A 52 1.01 0.86 -6.25
N MET A 53 1.07 -0.43 -6.60
CA MET A 53 0.45 -1.01 -7.81
C MET A 53 -0.78 -1.86 -7.48
N GLY A 54 -1.38 -1.66 -6.31
CA GLY A 54 -2.51 -2.44 -5.82
C GLY A 54 -3.10 -1.85 -4.54
N SER A 55 -3.85 -2.68 -3.81
CA SER A 55 -4.46 -2.24 -2.56
C SER A 55 -3.45 -2.28 -1.41
N CYS A 56 -3.44 -1.21 -0.63
CA CYS A 56 -2.55 -1.01 0.50
C CYS A 56 -3.41 -0.59 1.69
N THR A 57 -3.84 -1.55 2.52
CA THR A 57 -4.82 -1.30 3.58
C THR A 57 -4.29 -1.51 4.99
N ALA A 58 -4.91 -0.83 5.96
CA ALA A 58 -4.61 -0.91 7.38
C ALA A 58 -3.14 -0.60 7.65
N GLY A 59 -2.45 -1.45 8.43
CA GLY A 59 -1.03 -1.23 8.70
C GLY A 59 -0.20 -1.14 7.42
N GLY A 60 -0.60 -1.80 6.32
CA GLY A 60 0.12 -1.73 5.05
C GLY A 60 0.25 -0.31 4.51
N ALA A 61 -0.73 0.56 4.79
CA ALA A 61 -0.76 1.95 4.36
C ALA A 61 0.43 2.78 4.89
N TYR A 62 1.09 2.33 5.96
CA TYR A 62 2.31 2.99 6.45
C TYR A 62 3.51 2.77 5.54
N VAL A 63 3.55 1.71 4.73
CA VAL A 63 4.66 1.50 3.78
C VAL A 63 4.83 2.70 2.85
N PRO A 64 3.80 3.14 2.08
CA PRO A 64 3.91 4.37 1.30
C PRO A 64 3.95 5.63 2.16
N ALA A 65 3.17 5.73 3.23
CA ALA A 65 3.12 6.95 4.03
C ALA A 65 4.42 7.26 4.79
N MET A 66 5.30 6.27 5.00
CA MET A 66 6.60 6.43 5.67
C MET A 66 7.80 6.28 4.73
N SER A 67 7.56 6.15 3.43
CA SER A 67 8.65 6.17 2.44
C SER A 67 9.04 7.62 2.12
N ASP A 68 10.31 7.83 1.79
CA ASP A 68 10.82 9.15 1.38
C ASP A 68 10.20 9.59 0.05
N HIS A 69 9.89 8.60 -0.81
CA HIS A 69 9.19 8.80 -2.08
C HIS A 69 8.15 7.70 -2.31
N THR A 70 6.92 8.12 -2.67
CA THR A 70 5.80 7.24 -2.96
C THR A 70 5.26 7.46 -4.36
N ILE A 71 5.18 6.38 -5.13
CA ILE A 71 4.62 6.33 -6.47
C ILE A 71 3.35 5.50 -6.43
N ILE A 72 2.25 6.00 -6.98
CA ILE A 72 0.96 5.30 -7.03
C ILE A 72 0.42 5.18 -8.46
N VAL A 73 -0.06 3.99 -8.82
CA VAL A 73 -0.67 3.77 -10.14
C VAL A 73 -2.14 4.16 -10.11
N ARG A 74 -2.55 5.04 -11.01
CA ARG A 74 -3.94 5.48 -11.13
C ARG A 74 -4.93 4.33 -11.36
N LYS A 75 -6.15 4.47 -10.85
CA LYS A 75 -7.26 3.51 -11.07
C LYS A 75 -6.89 2.07 -10.73
N GLN A 76 -5.90 1.88 -9.86
CA GLN A 76 -5.35 0.56 -9.50
C GLN A 76 -4.77 0.57 -8.08
N GLY A 77 -3.89 1.52 -7.80
CA GLY A 77 -3.30 1.75 -6.49
C GLY A 77 -4.32 2.38 -5.55
N THR A 78 -4.44 1.85 -4.33
CA THR A 78 -5.27 2.44 -3.28
C THR A 78 -4.55 2.38 -1.94
N ILE A 79 -4.63 3.43 -1.12
CA ILE A 79 -4.03 3.52 0.22
C ILE A 79 -5.10 3.95 1.22
N PHE A 80 -5.30 3.20 2.30
CA PHE A 80 -6.21 3.62 3.37
C PHE A 80 -6.00 2.83 4.67
N LEU A 81 -6.10 3.50 5.82
CA LEU A 81 -6.04 2.83 7.13
C LEU A 81 -7.28 1.96 7.40
N GLY A 82 -8.45 2.39 6.94
CA GLY A 82 -9.69 1.61 6.99
C GLY A 82 -10.26 1.47 5.59
N GLY A 83 -10.40 0.24 5.09
CA GLY A 83 -11.00 0.01 3.79
C GLY A 83 -12.49 0.30 3.74
N ASP A 84 -13.03 0.36 2.52
CA ASP A 84 -14.45 0.58 2.21
C ASP A 84 -15.40 -0.27 3.05
N LEU A 85 -15.08 -1.56 3.24
CA LEU A 85 -15.87 -2.47 4.06
C LEU A 85 -15.86 -2.10 5.56
N LEU A 86 -14.76 -1.55 6.07
CA LEU A 86 -14.66 -1.10 7.46
C LEU A 86 -15.39 0.23 7.65
N VAL A 87 -15.23 1.16 6.72
CA VAL A 87 -15.98 2.44 6.70
C VAL A 87 -17.47 2.16 6.74
N LYS A 88 -17.96 1.30 5.83
CA LYS A 88 -19.37 0.90 5.80
C LYS A 88 -19.84 0.25 7.10
N ALA A 89 -19.02 -0.62 7.69
CA ALA A 89 -19.38 -1.29 8.95
C ALA A 89 -19.45 -0.31 10.13
N ALA A 90 -18.59 0.71 10.15
CA ALA A 90 -18.49 1.67 11.26
C ALA A 90 -19.48 2.83 11.14
N THR A 91 -19.71 3.37 9.93
CA THR A 91 -20.47 4.60 9.71
C THR A 91 -21.74 4.40 8.87
N GLY A 92 -21.87 3.26 8.18
CA GLY A 92 -22.92 3.03 7.20
C GLY A 92 -22.67 3.66 5.82
N GLU A 93 -21.62 4.46 5.68
CA GLU A 93 -21.24 5.12 4.43
C GLU A 93 -20.83 4.10 3.35
N VAL A 94 -21.21 4.36 2.11
CA VAL A 94 -20.84 3.53 0.96
C VAL A 94 -19.97 4.37 0.04
N VAL A 95 -18.68 4.06 0.03
CA VAL A 95 -17.66 4.72 -0.78
C VAL A 95 -16.87 3.66 -1.55
N THR A 96 -16.41 3.98 -2.76
CA THR A 96 -15.56 3.04 -3.52
C THR A 96 -14.10 3.13 -3.06
N PRO A 97 -13.28 2.08 -3.26
CA PRO A 97 -11.85 2.14 -2.93
C PRO A 97 -11.08 3.28 -3.63
N GLU A 98 -11.48 3.64 -4.86
CA GLU A 98 -10.84 4.74 -5.60
C GLU A 98 -11.20 6.11 -4.98
N GLU A 99 -12.46 6.32 -4.61
CA GLU A 99 -12.89 7.55 -3.92
C GLU A 99 -12.29 7.65 -2.51
N LEU A 100 -12.14 6.52 -1.83
CA LEU A 100 -11.64 6.49 -0.45
C LEU A 100 -10.12 6.74 -0.35
N GLY A 101 -9.36 6.32 -1.34
CA GLY A 101 -7.89 6.32 -1.25
C GLY A 101 -7.17 6.03 -2.55
N GLY A 102 -7.74 6.45 -3.69
CA GLY A 102 -7.12 6.29 -5.00
C GLY A 102 -5.94 7.23 -5.25
N ALA A 103 -5.32 7.09 -6.41
CA ALA A 103 -4.19 7.92 -6.83
C ALA A 103 -4.52 9.40 -6.92
N ASP A 104 -5.72 9.74 -7.43
CA ASP A 104 -6.14 11.13 -7.59
C ASP A 104 -6.20 11.83 -6.22
N LEU A 105 -6.81 11.18 -5.21
CA LEU A 105 -6.88 11.70 -3.84
C LEU A 105 -5.49 11.85 -3.20
N HIS A 106 -4.61 10.85 -3.36
CA HIS A 106 -3.30 10.87 -2.71
C HIS A 106 -2.26 11.78 -3.37
N CYS A 107 -2.36 12.03 -4.67
CA CYS A 107 -1.45 12.93 -5.37
C CYS A 107 -1.96 14.37 -5.48
N GLN A 108 -3.28 14.62 -5.39
CA GLN A 108 -3.84 15.96 -5.59
C GLN A 108 -4.30 16.62 -4.29
N GLU A 109 -4.73 15.85 -3.30
CA GLU A 109 -5.36 16.41 -2.09
C GLU A 109 -4.56 16.11 -0.81
N SER A 110 -4.36 14.82 -0.49
CA SER A 110 -3.76 14.45 0.81
C SER A 110 -2.24 14.48 0.84
N GLY A 111 -1.57 14.37 -0.30
CA GLY A 111 -0.10 14.36 -0.39
C GLY A 111 0.59 13.10 0.15
N VAL A 112 -0.14 12.00 0.34
CA VAL A 112 0.45 10.71 0.77
C VAL A 112 1.29 10.08 -0.34
N ALA A 113 1.03 10.42 -1.61
CA ALA A 113 1.79 9.94 -2.74
C ALA A 113 2.36 11.11 -3.56
N ASP A 114 3.66 11.06 -3.83
CA ASP A 114 4.40 12.13 -4.52
C ASP A 114 4.27 12.05 -6.05
N TYR A 115 4.15 10.82 -6.58
CA TYR A 115 4.22 10.58 -8.02
C TYR A 115 3.01 9.80 -8.53
N TYR A 116 2.40 10.34 -9.57
CA TYR A 116 1.24 9.77 -10.25
C TYR A 116 1.67 8.95 -11.47
N ALA A 117 1.43 7.64 -11.45
CA ALA A 117 1.78 6.73 -12.54
C ALA A 117 0.56 6.27 -13.34
N GLU A 118 0.71 6.20 -14.66
CA GLU A 118 -0.37 5.78 -15.58
C GLU A 118 -0.58 4.25 -15.60
N ASN A 119 0.48 3.48 -15.30
CA ASN A 119 0.51 2.02 -15.26
C ASN A 119 1.78 1.54 -14.56
N ASP A 120 1.89 0.22 -14.32
CA ASP A 120 3.04 -0.41 -13.65
C ASP A 120 4.38 -0.07 -14.33
N THR A 121 4.45 -0.11 -15.66
CA THR A 121 5.68 0.21 -16.39
C THR A 121 6.10 1.66 -16.19
N HIS A 122 5.13 2.59 -16.20
CA HIS A 122 5.40 3.99 -15.90
C HIS A 122 5.88 4.17 -14.46
N ALA A 123 5.26 3.49 -13.49
CA ALA A 123 5.67 3.54 -12.08
C ALA A 123 7.12 3.07 -11.88
N LEU A 124 7.50 1.95 -12.52
CA LEU A 124 8.87 1.45 -12.53
C LEU A 124 9.86 2.43 -13.18
N ALA A 125 9.45 3.12 -14.25
CA ALA A 125 10.28 4.12 -14.91
C ALA A 125 10.54 5.33 -14.00
N ILE A 126 9.51 5.83 -13.30
CA ILE A 126 9.64 6.91 -12.31
C ILE A 126 10.61 6.49 -11.20
N ALA A 127 10.43 5.28 -10.66
CA ALA A 127 11.26 4.76 -9.57
C ALA A 127 12.74 4.59 -9.95
N ARG A 128 13.05 4.38 -11.24
CA ARG A 128 14.43 4.34 -11.73
C ARG A 128 15.03 5.73 -11.94
N PHE A 129 14.21 6.75 -12.14
CA PHE A 129 14.66 8.12 -12.36
C PHE A 129 15.02 8.84 -11.05
N SER A 130 14.43 8.46 -9.93
CA SER A 130 14.85 8.91 -8.60
C SER A 130 16.34 8.56 -8.40
N ARG A 131 17.19 9.58 -8.38
CA ARG A 131 18.67 9.48 -8.45
C ARG A 131 19.33 8.80 -7.25
N ASP A 132 18.54 8.43 -6.25
CA ASP A 132 18.95 7.75 -5.01
C ASP A 132 19.20 6.24 -5.15
N THR A 133 19.37 5.75 -6.37
CA THR A 133 19.43 4.30 -6.67
C THR A 133 20.68 3.56 -6.18
N SER A 134 21.76 4.25 -5.75
CA SER A 134 23.00 3.57 -5.37
C SER A 134 22.91 2.82 -4.03
N LEU A 135 21.97 3.18 -3.15
CA LEU A 135 21.72 2.55 -1.85
C LEU A 135 20.21 2.37 -1.52
N CYS A 136 19.32 2.59 -2.48
CA CYS A 136 17.87 2.55 -2.23
C CYS A 136 17.32 1.13 -1.99
N MET A 137 16.48 1.01 -0.96
CA MET A 137 15.60 -0.15 -0.77
C MET A 137 14.24 0.09 -1.44
N TYR A 138 13.91 -0.75 -2.41
CA TYR A 138 12.60 -0.72 -3.07
C TYR A 138 11.60 -1.57 -2.31
N THR A 139 10.53 -0.94 -1.80
CA THR A 139 9.40 -1.65 -1.23
C THR A 139 8.30 -1.76 -2.28
N TYR A 140 8.25 -2.92 -2.96
CA TYR A 140 7.16 -3.24 -3.87
C TYR A 140 5.93 -3.64 -3.08
N THR A 141 4.94 -2.76 -3.02
CA THR A 141 3.73 -3.02 -2.26
C THR A 141 2.75 -3.80 -3.11
N TYR A 142 2.92 -5.13 -3.11
CA TYR A 142 1.88 -6.12 -3.44
C TYR A 142 1.36 -6.74 -2.14
N ILE A 143 0.97 -5.91 -1.16
CA ILE A 143 0.30 -6.45 0.04
C ILE A 143 -1.02 -7.05 -0.41
#